data_AF-A0A4S0IFJ8-F1
#
_entry.id   AF-A0A4S0IFJ8-F1
#
_cell.length_a   1.000
_cell.length_b   1.000
_cell.length_c   1.000
_cell.angle_alpha   90.00
_cell.angle_beta   90.00
_cell.angle_gamma   90.00
#
_symmetry.space_group_name_H-M   'P 1'
#
loop_
_entity.id
_entity.type
_entity.pdbx_description
1 polymer ?
#
loop_
_entity_poly.entity_id
_entity_poly.type
_entity_poly.pdbx_seq_one_letter_code
_entity_poly.pdbx_strand_id
1 'polypeptide(L)'
;KKLLPHATVALSNPSWENHSAVFSAAGFEVLDYTYFDPTTHGVDFEGMLADLGKLEAGTVVLLHACCHNPTGADLTVTQCTQVAQLLKDKQLFPFIDMAYQGFDK
;
A
#
# COMPACT_ATOMS: atom_id res chain seq x y z
N LYS A 1 -17.07 -4.29 20.65
CA LYS A 1 -16.07 -3.32 21.16
C LYS A 1 -15.14 -3.01 20.00
N LYS A 2 -15.18 -1.82 19.38
CA LYS A 2 -14.19 -1.47 18.34
C LYS A 2 -12.82 -1.42 19.00
N LEU A 3 -11.86 -2.21 18.51
CA LEU A 3 -10.52 -2.31 19.10
C LEU A 3 -9.64 -1.09 18.76
N LEU A 4 -9.96 -0.40 17.67
CA LEU A 4 -9.30 0.83 17.23
C LEU A 4 -10.36 1.95 17.13
N PRO A 5 -10.32 2.99 17.98
CA PRO A 5 -11.33 4.05 17.99
C PRO A 5 -11.33 4.89 16.70
N HIS A 6 -10.15 5.03 16.07
CA HIS A 6 -9.95 5.60 14.74
C HIS A 6 -8.85 4.80 14.06
N ALA A 7 -9.14 4.18 12.92
CA ALA A 7 -8.19 3.38 12.17
C ALA A 7 -8.18 3.86 10.72
N THR A 8 -6.99 4.13 10.19
CA THR A 8 -6.80 4.60 8.82
C THR A 8 -6.00 3.56 8.07
N VAL A 9 -6.41 3.26 6.83
CA VAL A 9 -5.66 2.42 5.90
C VAL A 9 -5.34 3.23 4.64
N ALA A 10 -4.12 3.09 4.15
CA ALA A 10 -3.69 3.65 2.88
C ALA A 10 -3.56 2.52 1.84
N LEU A 11 -4.19 2.69 0.67
CA LEU A 11 -4.19 1.77 -0.45
C LEU A 11 -3.39 2.35 -1.62
N SER A 12 -2.82 1.51 -2.47
CA SER A 12 -2.18 1.98 -3.70
C SER A 12 -3.22 2.62 -4.63
N ASN A 13 -2.80 3.63 -5.39
CA ASN A 13 -3.63 4.19 -6.47
C ASN A 13 -3.11 3.74 -7.85
N PRO A 14 -3.85 2.89 -8.58
CA PRO A 14 -5.06 2.17 -8.16
C PRO A 14 -4.74 0.95 -7.28
N SER A 15 -5.78 0.32 -6.72
CA SER A 15 -5.71 -0.99 -6.03
C SER A 15 -6.87 -1.89 -6.46
N TRP A 16 -6.87 -3.14 -6.01
CA TRP A 16 -8.01 -4.03 -6.16
C TRP A 16 -9.26 -3.44 -5.48
N GLU A 17 -10.36 -3.29 -6.22
CA GLU A 17 -11.57 -2.57 -5.78
C GLU A 17 -12.13 -3.05 -4.43
N ASN A 18 -12.02 -4.34 -4.14
CA ASN A 18 -12.54 -4.92 -2.91
C ASN A 18 -11.77 -4.48 -1.66
N HIS A 19 -10.53 -3.98 -1.78
CA HIS A 19 -9.79 -3.45 -0.62
C HIS A 19 -10.56 -2.30 0.04
N SER A 20 -10.96 -1.30 -0.76
CA SER A 20 -11.70 -0.15 -0.23
C SER A 20 -13.02 -0.59 0.43
N ALA A 21 -13.75 -1.51 -0.20
CA ALA A 21 -15.02 -2.02 0.33
C ALA A 21 -14.85 -2.74 1.68
N VAL A 22 -13.86 -3.64 1.80
CA VAL A 22 -13.62 -4.43 3.02
C VAL A 22 -13.19 -3.54 4.19
N PHE A 23 -12.22 -2.64 3.96
CA PHE A 23 -11.73 -1.77 5.03
C PHE A 23 -12.76 -0.71 5.45
N SER A 24 -13.51 -0.15 4.51
CA SER A 24 -14.63 0.76 4.82
C SER A 24 -15.70 0.05 5.65
N ALA A 25 -16.07 -1.19 5.30
CA ALA A 25 -17.03 -1.98 6.05
C ALA A 25 -16.52 -2.35 7.47
N ALA A 26 -15.21 -2.54 7.63
CA ALA A 26 -14.57 -2.71 8.94
C ALA A 26 -14.48 -1.41 9.75
N GLY A 27 -14.83 -0.26 9.16
CA GLY A 27 -14.88 1.05 9.80
C GLY A 27 -13.57 1.81 9.79
N PHE A 28 -12.67 1.51 8.84
CA PHE A 28 -11.47 2.30 8.59
C PHE A 28 -11.80 3.53 7.74
N GLU A 29 -11.06 4.61 7.96
CA GLU A 29 -10.86 5.64 6.94
C GLU A 29 -9.92 5.09 5.86
N VAL A 30 -10.30 5.22 4.59
CA VAL A 30 -9.51 4.75 3.45
C VAL A 30 -8.88 5.95 2.77
N LEU A 31 -7.55 5.93 2.70
CA LEU A 31 -6.72 6.87 1.96
C LEU A 31 -6.07 6.16 0.79
N ASP A 32 -5.59 6.95 -0.17
CA ASP A 32 -4.79 6.46 -1.28
C ASP A 32 -3.35 7.00 -1.18
N TYR A 33 -2.38 6.20 -1.64
CA TYR A 33 -1.01 6.65 -1.91
C TYR A 33 -0.68 6.42 -3.38
N THR A 34 0.11 7.32 -3.95
CA THR A 34 0.59 7.23 -5.34
C THR A 34 1.30 5.90 -5.59
N TYR A 35 0.98 5.22 -6.70
CA TYR A 35 1.61 3.94 -7.04
C TYR A 35 1.91 3.80 -8.52
N PHE A 36 0.92 3.91 -9.42
CA PHE A 36 1.12 3.61 -10.84
C PHE A 36 1.40 4.87 -11.66
N ASP A 37 2.45 4.82 -12.49
CA ASP A 37 2.72 5.87 -13.48
C ASP A 37 2.12 5.47 -14.84
N PRO A 38 1.09 6.18 -15.33
CA PRO A 38 0.46 5.89 -16.62
C PRO A 38 1.37 6.16 -17.83
N THR A 39 2.48 6.88 -17.66
CA THR A 39 3.44 7.18 -18.74
C THR A 39 4.43 6.03 -18.92
N THR A 40 4.99 5.52 -17.82
CA THR A 40 6.00 4.46 -17.85
C THR A 40 5.41 3.06 -17.70
N HIS A 41 4.14 2.95 -17.28
CA HIS A 41 3.47 1.71 -16.86
C HIS A 41 4.21 0.98 -15.72
N GLY A 42 5.03 1.71 -14.97
CA GLY A 42 5.75 1.21 -13.81
C GLY A 42 5.21 1.79 -12.51
N VAL A 43 5.97 1.60 -11.44
CA VAL A 43 5.69 2.22 -10.15
C VAL A 43 6.22 3.66 -10.16
N ASP A 44 5.36 4.65 -9.89
CA ASP A 44 5.76 6.00 -9.48
C ASP A 44 6.33 5.94 -8.05
N PHE A 45 7.59 5.55 -7.97
CA PHE A 45 8.24 5.28 -6.70
C PHE A 45 8.50 6.55 -5.89
N GLU A 46 8.78 7.67 -6.55
CA GLU A 46 9.00 8.95 -5.87
C GLU A 46 7.69 9.46 -5.25
N GLY A 47 6.60 9.44 -6.02
CA GLY A 47 5.27 9.77 -5.53
C GLY A 47 4.84 8.87 -4.37
N MET A 48 5.06 7.55 -4.50
CA MET A 48 4.79 6.58 -3.45
C MET A 48 5.50 6.95 -2.13
N LEU A 49 6.83 7.18 -2.17
CA LEU A 49 7.58 7.53 -0.96
C LEU A 49 7.14 8.87 -0.37
N ALA A 50 6.84 9.86 -1.22
CA ALA A 50 6.39 11.16 -0.79
C ALA A 50 5.05 11.09 -0.05
N ASP A 51 4.09 10.30 -0.52
CA ASP A 51 2.78 10.16 0.11
C ASP A 51 2.85 9.33 1.39
N LEU A 52 3.54 8.19 1.35
CA LEU A 52 3.77 7.38 2.56
C LEU A 52 4.50 8.17 3.65
N GLY A 53 5.43 9.05 3.27
CA GLY A 53 6.17 9.91 4.19
C GLY A 53 5.31 10.97 4.90
N LYS A 54 4.11 11.27 4.40
CA LYS A 54 3.15 12.22 5.01
C LYS A 54 2.16 11.54 5.95
N LEU A 55 2.07 10.21 5.95
CA LEU A 55 1.12 9.49 6.79
C LEU A 55 1.44 9.63 8.27
N GLU A 56 0.39 9.62 9.08
CA GLU A 56 0.46 9.64 10.55
C GLU A 56 0.87 8.26 11.09
N ALA A 57 1.63 8.26 12.19
CA ALA A 57 2.04 7.05 12.87
C ALA A 57 0.84 6.16 13.23
N GLY A 58 0.99 4.84 13.05
CA GLY A 58 -0.08 3.87 13.26
C GLY A 58 -1.04 3.68 12.08
N THR A 59 -0.92 4.46 11.00
CA THR A 59 -1.66 4.20 9.75
C THR A 59 -1.28 2.84 9.18
N VAL A 60 -2.28 2.05 8.78
CA VAL A 60 -2.07 0.77 8.09
C VAL A 60 -1.75 1.06 6.62
N VAL A 61 -0.70 0.45 6.09
CA VAL A 61 -0.34 0.56 4.67
C VAL A 61 -0.52 -0.80 4.02
N LEU A 62 -1.50 -0.93 3.14
CA LEU A 62 -1.70 -2.16 2.39
C LEU A 62 -0.74 -2.20 1.20
N LEU A 63 0.08 -3.23 1.14
CA LEU A 63 1.04 -3.50 0.07
C LEU A 63 0.72 -4.84 -0.59
N HIS A 64 0.80 -4.89 -1.91
CA HIS A 64 0.79 -6.15 -2.66
C HIS A 64 2.22 -6.71 -2.62
N ALA A 65 2.37 -7.97 -2.22
CA ALA A 65 3.68 -8.61 -2.15
C ALA A 65 4.32 -8.82 -3.53
N CYS A 66 3.50 -9.14 -4.52
CA CYS A 66 3.86 -9.38 -5.92
C CYS A 66 2.59 -9.34 -6.78
N CYS A 67 2.78 -9.30 -8.11
CA CYS A 67 1.71 -9.31 -9.11
C CYS A 67 0.62 -8.29 -8.79
N HIS A 68 1.00 -7.02 -8.60
CA HIS A 68 0.09 -5.96 -8.18
C HIS A 68 -1.23 -5.96 -8.97
N ASN A 69 -2.35 -5.97 -8.27
CA ASN A 69 -3.68 -5.89 -8.89
C ASN A 69 -4.23 -4.47 -8.73
N PRO A 70 -4.56 -3.75 -9.82
CA PRO A 70 -4.75 -4.26 -11.20
C PRO A 70 -3.55 -4.07 -12.14
N THR A 71 -2.46 -3.45 -11.70
CA THR A 71 -1.48 -2.83 -12.63
C THR A 71 -0.44 -3.78 -13.19
N GLY A 72 -0.11 -4.84 -12.46
CA GLY A 72 1.02 -5.73 -12.72
C GLY A 72 2.40 -5.08 -12.54
N ALA A 73 2.47 -3.83 -12.08
CA ALA A 73 3.73 -3.13 -11.82
C ALA A 73 4.21 -3.48 -10.40
N ASP A 74 5.32 -4.20 -10.29
CA ASP A 74 5.87 -4.63 -9.00
C ASP A 74 7.10 -3.80 -8.59
N LEU A 75 7.26 -3.64 -7.27
CA LEU A 75 8.47 -3.07 -6.69
C LEU A 75 9.65 -4.05 -6.86
N THR A 76 10.83 -3.50 -7.14
CA THR A 76 12.09 -4.26 -7.03
C THR A 76 12.43 -4.56 -5.56
N VAL A 77 13.28 -5.56 -5.31
CA VAL A 77 13.76 -5.89 -3.95
C VAL A 77 14.40 -4.68 -3.24
N THR A 78 15.16 -3.87 -3.98
CA THR A 78 15.75 -2.63 -3.46
C THR A 78 14.68 -1.63 -3.04
N GLN A 79 13.67 -1.42 -3.88
CA GLN A 79 12.54 -0.54 -3.55
C GLN A 79 11.74 -1.07 -2.35
N CYS A 80 11.50 -2.38 -2.26
CA CYS A 80 10.84 -3.00 -1.10
C CYS A 80 11.61 -2.72 0.20
N THR A 81 12.95 -2.77 0.16
CA THR A 81 13.80 -2.46 1.32
C THR A 81 13.67 -0.99 1.72
N GLN A 82 13.63 -0.07 0.76
CA GLN A 82 13.43 1.36 1.00
C GLN A 82 12.05 1.66 1.59
N VAL A 83 10.99 1.02 1.06
CA VAL A 83 9.63 1.15 1.60
C VAL A 83 9.58 0.61 3.02
N ALA A 84 10.12 -0.59 3.28
CA ALA A 84 10.16 -1.16 4.62
C ALA A 84 10.87 -0.26 5.63
N GLN A 85 11.99 0.36 5.22
CA GLN A 85 12.71 1.33 6.04
C GLN A 85 11.85 2.57 6.33
N LEU A 86 11.19 3.15 5.31
CA LEU A 86 10.29 4.29 5.48
C LEU A 86 9.13 3.96 6.44
N LEU A 87 8.46 2.82 6.27
CA LEU A 87 7.35 2.41 7.13
C LEU A 87 7.80 2.27 8.58
N LYS A 88 8.99 1.70 8.81
CA LYS A 88 9.58 1.59 10.14
C LYS A 88 9.85 2.95 10.76
N ASP A 89 10.49 3.86 10.03
CA ASP A 89 10.87 5.19 10.52
C ASP A 89 9.64 6.06 10.81
N LYS A 90 8.58 5.90 10.02
CA LYS A 90 7.30 6.59 10.18
C LYS A 90 6.33 5.91 11.15
N GLN A 91 6.72 4.78 11.74
CA GLN A 91 5.88 3.97 12.63
C GLN A 91 4.54 3.56 11.99
N LEU A 92 4.57 3.26 10.70
CA LEU A 92 3.44 2.78 9.92
C LEU A 92 3.32 1.26 10.05
N PHE A 93 2.10 0.74 9.94
CA PHE A 93 1.84 -0.69 10.07
C PHE A 93 1.72 -1.34 8.68
N PRO A 94 2.69 -2.16 8.24
CA PRO A 94 2.57 -2.86 6.96
C PRO A 94 1.52 -3.97 7.03
N PHE A 95 0.58 -3.97 6.09
CA PHE A 95 -0.36 -5.05 5.84
C PHE A 95 -0.06 -5.64 4.45
N ILE A 96 0.45 -6.87 4.40
CA ILE A 96 0.86 -7.50 3.15
C ILE A 96 -0.27 -8.38 2.62
N ASP A 97 -0.78 -8.04 1.43
CA ASP A 97 -1.65 -8.89 0.64
C ASP A 97 -0.81 -9.70 -0.36
N MET A 98 -0.94 -11.02 -0.32
CA MET A 98 -0.17 -11.95 -1.15
C MET A 98 -1.07 -13.03 -1.73
N ALA A 99 -1.80 -12.67 -2.78
CA ALA A 99 -2.73 -13.57 -3.45
C ALA A 99 -2.09 -14.42 -4.57
N TYR A 100 -0.90 -14.04 -5.07
CA TYR A 100 -0.33 -14.55 -6.33
C TYR A 100 1.10 -15.08 -6.20
N GLN A 101 1.51 -15.57 -5.03
CA GLN A 101 2.85 -16.14 -4.86
C GLN A 101 3.11 -17.27 -5.88
N GLY A 102 4.21 -17.18 -6.63
CA GLY A 102 4.58 -18.15 -7.66
C GLY A 102 4.02 -17.86 -9.06
N PHE A 103 3.35 -16.71 -9.23
CA PHE A 103 2.94 -16.18 -10.54
C PHE A 103 3.77 -14.97 -10.96
N ASP A 104 4.70 -14.56 -10.11
CA ASP A 104 5.77 -13.61 -10.40
C ASP A 104 6.81 -14.22 -11.35
N LYS A 105 7.54 -13.37 -12.07
CA LYS A 105 8.49 -13.77 -13.12
C LYS A 105 9.80 -14.35 -12.58
#